data_AF-A0A6F8ZIF3-F1
#
_entry.id   AF-A0A6F8ZIF3-F1
#
_cell.length_a   1.000
_cell.length_b   1.000
_cell.length_c   1.000
_cell.angle_alpha   90.00
_cell.angle_beta   90.00
_cell.angle_gamma   90.00
#
_symmetry.space_group_name_H-M   'P 1'
#
loop_
_entity.id
_entity.type
_entity.pdbx_description
1 polymer ?
#
loop_
_entity_poly.entity_id
_entity_poly.type
_entity_poly.pdbx_seq_one_letter_code
_entity_poly.pdbx_strand_id
1 'polypeptide(L)'
;MPPFLRLEGFCEEVVRKHQVVRRLQRKLNRQRRANNPDNYLPDGRVKPGPKRWVKSNRQRRTEAELADLLRREAAHRETLHGELAHRILAMGRVVKTEKLSYRAFQRQYGRSVGVCAPGKFVSILRRKAESAGGRVIEFSTRQTKLSQVCHGCGRVQKKPLSQRVHRCACGIEMQRDLYSAFLARCVGEDGLLHADLADTAWSGAERLLRAAWSEATEPANGRRKPSSFGAAPRSRSGSPAEEGTAKAEALDVVAHAQACGESRGETAVVPLRTPRL
;
A
#
# COMPACT_ATOMS: atom_id res chain seq x y z
N MET A 1 4.03 11.50 21.04
CA MET A 1 3.26 10.70 20.06
C MET A 1 4.20 9.65 19.48
N PRO A 2 3.81 8.36 19.38
CA PRO A 2 4.70 7.36 18.83
C PRO A 2 4.98 7.68 17.35
N PRO A 3 6.21 7.46 16.86
CA PRO A 3 6.57 7.75 15.48
C PRO A 3 5.68 6.93 14.52
N PHE A 4 4.97 7.64 13.64
CA PHE A 4 3.89 7.13 12.78
C PHE A 4 4.40 6.25 11.60
N LEU A 5 5.29 5.30 11.83
CA LEU A 5 5.74 4.37 10.80
C LEU A 5 4.98 3.06 10.92
N ARG A 6 4.23 2.67 9.87
CA ARG A 6 3.43 1.44 9.87
C ARG A 6 3.55 0.68 8.56
N LEU A 7 3.54 -0.65 8.67
CA LEU A 7 3.32 -1.57 7.55
C LEU A 7 1.87 -2.05 7.61
N GLU A 8 1.02 -1.51 6.73
CA GLU A 8 -0.41 -1.86 6.67
C GLU A 8 -0.81 -2.34 5.27
N GLY A 9 -1.85 -3.18 5.21
CA GLY A 9 -2.36 -3.65 3.94
C GLY A 9 -3.27 -2.64 3.28
N PHE A 10 -3.15 -2.51 1.96
CA PHE A 10 -3.93 -1.55 1.21
C PHE A 10 -5.38 -2.04 0.99
N CYS A 11 -6.34 -1.31 1.57
CA CYS A 11 -7.79 -1.55 1.43
C CYS A 11 -8.24 -2.96 1.87
N GLU A 12 -7.66 -3.50 2.94
CA GLU A 12 -8.00 -4.84 3.46
C GLU A 12 -9.48 -5.00 3.82
N GLU A 13 -10.11 -3.92 4.28
CA GLU A 13 -11.51 -3.92 4.72
C GLU A 13 -12.51 -3.98 3.55
N VAL A 14 -12.07 -3.69 2.31
CA VAL A 14 -12.95 -3.74 1.14
C VAL A 14 -13.21 -5.20 0.74
N VAL A 15 -14.29 -5.77 1.26
CA VAL A 15 -14.71 -7.14 0.91
C VAL A 15 -15.73 -7.15 -0.22
N ARG A 16 -15.28 -7.52 -1.44
CA ARG A 16 -16.20 -7.79 -2.55
C ARG A 16 -16.90 -9.14 -2.35
N LYS A 17 -18.24 -9.14 -2.42
CA LYS A 17 -19.06 -10.37 -2.46
C LYS A 17 -18.96 -11.06 -3.83
N HIS A 18 -17.79 -11.62 -4.15
CA HIS A 18 -17.46 -12.17 -5.46
C HIS A 18 -18.46 -13.21 -5.98
N GLN A 19 -18.96 -14.09 -5.10
CA GLN A 19 -19.94 -15.11 -5.48
C GLN A 19 -21.27 -14.49 -5.91
N VAL A 20 -21.75 -13.48 -5.18
CA VAL A 20 -23.00 -12.77 -5.48
C VAL A 20 -22.88 -12.01 -6.80
N VAL A 21 -21.83 -11.22 -6.97
CA VAL A 21 -21.53 -10.49 -8.21
C VAL A 21 -21.49 -11.45 -9.40
N ARG A 22 -20.81 -12.60 -9.26
CA ARG A 22 -20.73 -13.61 -10.32
C ARG A 22 -22.10 -14.22 -10.65
N ARG A 23 -22.92 -14.52 -9.64
CA ARG A 23 -24.28 -15.06 -9.83
C ARG A 23 -25.17 -14.05 -10.56
N LEU A 24 -25.15 -12.78 -10.14
CA LEU A 24 -25.91 -11.70 -10.79
C LEU A 24 -25.46 -11.47 -12.23
N GLN A 25 -24.15 -11.43 -12.50
CA GLN A 25 -23.63 -11.29 -13.86
C GLN A 25 -24.05 -12.44 -14.77
N ARG A 26 -24.01 -13.69 -14.26
CA ARG A 26 -24.48 -14.87 -15.02
C ARG A 26 -25.99 -14.82 -15.25
N LYS A 27 -26.77 -14.42 -14.25
CA LYS A 27 -28.23 -14.20 -14.36
C LYS A 27 -28.54 -13.15 -15.43
N LEU A 28 -27.82 -12.03 -15.42
CA LEU A 28 -27.95 -10.95 -16.39
C LEU A 28 -27.61 -11.43 -17.81
N ASN A 29 -26.54 -12.21 -17.98
CA ASN A 29 -26.17 -12.77 -19.27
C ASN A 29 -27.24 -13.72 -19.83
N ARG A 30 -27.85 -14.57 -18.97
CA ARG A 30 -28.98 -15.43 -19.38
C ARG A 30 -30.21 -14.63 -19.76
N GLN A 31 -30.58 -13.63 -18.97
CA GLN A 31 -31.71 -12.74 -19.25
C GLN A 31 -31.51 -11.99 -20.58
N ARG A 32 -30.29 -11.48 -20.83
CA ARG A 32 -29.96 -10.78 -22.08
C ARG A 32 -30.12 -11.69 -23.31
N ARG A 33 -29.69 -12.96 -23.22
CA ARG A 33 -29.85 -13.96 -24.29
C ARG A 33 -31.30 -14.35 -24.50
N ALA A 34 -32.04 -14.64 -23.42
CA ALA A 34 -33.45 -15.01 -23.49
C ALA A 34 -34.34 -13.88 -24.05
N ASN A 35 -34.06 -12.63 -23.68
CA ASN A 35 -34.80 -11.47 -24.18
C ASN A 35 -34.45 -11.13 -25.65
N ASN A 36 -33.33 -11.62 -26.18
CA ASN A 36 -32.81 -11.23 -27.48
C ASN A 36 -32.13 -12.40 -28.22
N PRO A 37 -32.84 -13.51 -28.50
CA PRO A 37 -32.23 -14.70 -29.09
C PRO A 37 -31.62 -14.41 -30.47
N ASP A 38 -32.30 -13.61 -31.29
CA ASP A 38 -31.90 -13.30 -32.67
C ASP A 38 -30.57 -12.52 -32.75
N ASN A 39 -30.14 -11.90 -31.65
CA ASN A 39 -28.90 -11.12 -31.58
C ASN A 39 -27.65 -12.00 -31.42
N TYR A 40 -27.80 -13.31 -31.22
CA TYR A 40 -26.72 -14.25 -30.99
C TYR A 40 -26.59 -15.28 -32.13
N LEU A 41 -25.36 -15.66 -32.42
CA LEU A 41 -25.02 -16.79 -33.28
C LEU A 41 -25.24 -18.11 -32.52
N PRO A 42 -25.33 -19.27 -33.22
CA PRO A 42 -25.43 -20.58 -32.58
C PRO A 42 -24.28 -20.88 -31.60
N ASP A 43 -23.09 -20.30 -31.82
CA ASP A 43 -21.92 -20.39 -30.94
C ASP A 43 -22.01 -19.51 -29.68
N GLY A 44 -23.10 -18.75 -29.52
CA GLY A 44 -23.34 -17.85 -28.39
C GLY A 44 -22.60 -16.51 -28.44
N ARG A 45 -21.87 -16.23 -29.53
CA ARG A 45 -21.31 -14.89 -29.81
C ARG A 45 -22.41 -13.95 -30.28
N VAL A 46 -22.21 -12.66 -30.04
CA VAL A 46 -23.13 -11.63 -30.52
C VAL A 46 -22.90 -11.46 -32.03
N LYS A 47 -23.95 -11.53 -32.86
CA LYS A 47 -23.83 -11.30 -34.32
C LYS A 47 -23.15 -9.93 -34.62
N PRO A 48 -22.44 -9.72 -35.71
CA PRO A 48 -21.99 -8.37 -36.10
C PRO A 48 -23.19 -7.49 -36.51
N GLY A 49 -22.98 -6.17 -36.55
CA GLY A 49 -23.99 -5.19 -37.02
C GLY A 49 -24.88 -4.56 -35.92
N PRO A 50 -25.71 -3.57 -36.31
CA PRO A 50 -26.62 -2.87 -35.41
C PRO A 50 -27.68 -3.82 -34.83
N LYS A 51 -28.05 -3.61 -33.56
CA LYS A 51 -28.97 -4.48 -32.83
C LYS A 51 -29.95 -3.68 -32.01
N ARG A 52 -31.19 -4.16 -31.99
CA ARG A 52 -32.16 -3.74 -30.99
C ARG A 52 -32.00 -4.62 -29.75
N TRP A 53 -31.81 -3.99 -28.59
CA TRP A 53 -31.74 -4.69 -27.30
C TRP A 53 -33.01 -4.45 -26.50
N VAL A 54 -33.81 -5.49 -26.33
CA VAL A 54 -34.98 -5.51 -25.45
C VAL A 54 -34.53 -5.90 -24.04
N LYS A 55 -34.89 -5.06 -23.06
CA LYS A 55 -34.63 -5.32 -21.64
C LYS A 55 -35.95 -5.47 -20.89
N SER A 56 -36.22 -6.66 -20.37
CA SER A 56 -37.38 -6.90 -19.51
C SER A 56 -37.26 -6.19 -18.16
N ASN A 57 -38.39 -5.94 -17.49
CA ASN A 57 -38.40 -5.36 -16.14
C ASN A 57 -37.58 -6.20 -15.15
N ARG A 58 -37.61 -7.52 -15.29
CA ARG A 58 -36.80 -8.45 -14.48
C ARG A 58 -35.30 -8.28 -14.73
N GLN A 59 -34.88 -8.01 -15.97
CA GLN A 59 -33.49 -7.70 -16.29
C GLN A 59 -33.06 -6.39 -15.64
N ARG A 60 -33.88 -5.34 -15.76
CA ARG A 60 -33.61 -4.02 -15.14
C ARG A 60 -33.42 -4.12 -13.63
N ARG A 61 -34.25 -4.93 -12.94
CA ARG A 61 -34.09 -5.21 -11.51
C ARG A 61 -32.74 -5.87 -11.18
N THR A 62 -32.33 -6.89 -11.94
CA THR A 62 -31.00 -7.53 -11.76
C THR A 62 -29.85 -6.53 -12.02
N GLU A 63 -29.97 -5.69 -13.04
CA GLU A 63 -28.98 -4.64 -13.34
C GLU A 63 -28.87 -3.64 -12.18
N ALA A 64 -29.99 -3.19 -11.62
CA ALA A 64 -30.04 -2.29 -10.48
C ALA A 64 -29.44 -2.92 -9.21
N GLU A 65 -29.74 -4.19 -8.93
CA GLU A 65 -29.17 -4.94 -7.80
C GLU A 65 -27.64 -5.02 -7.90
N LEU A 66 -27.13 -5.37 -9.08
CA LEU A 66 -25.69 -5.42 -9.33
C LEU A 66 -25.04 -4.03 -9.21
N ALA A 67 -25.67 -3.01 -9.78
CA ALA A 67 -25.19 -1.63 -9.73
C ALA A 67 -25.11 -1.12 -8.28
N ASP A 68 -26.13 -1.39 -7.46
CA ASP A 68 -26.16 -0.97 -6.07
C ASP A 68 -25.05 -1.66 -5.23
N LEU A 69 -24.82 -2.95 -5.45
CA LEU A 69 -23.71 -3.67 -4.79
C LEU A 69 -22.35 -3.05 -5.13
N LEU A 70 -22.10 -2.76 -6.41
CA LEU A 70 -20.85 -2.15 -6.85
C LEU A 70 -20.72 -0.69 -6.39
N ARG A 71 -21.84 0.04 -6.29
CA ARG A 71 -21.89 1.40 -5.74
C ARG A 71 -21.50 1.41 -4.26
N ARG A 72 -22.08 0.54 -3.44
CA ARG A 72 -21.74 0.41 -2.01
C ARG A 72 -20.26 0.07 -1.81
N GLU A 73 -19.75 -0.88 -2.60
CA GLU A 73 -18.32 -1.22 -2.60
C GLU A 73 -17.44 0.00 -2.96
N ALA A 74 -17.83 0.75 -3.98
CA ALA A 74 -17.10 1.93 -4.40
C ALA A 74 -17.09 3.05 -3.35
N ALA A 75 -18.22 3.26 -2.67
CA ALA A 75 -18.36 4.25 -1.59
C ALA A 75 -17.52 3.88 -0.36
N HIS A 76 -17.55 2.61 0.05
CA HIS A 76 -16.73 2.14 1.18
C HIS A 76 -15.23 2.29 0.88
N ARG A 77 -14.79 1.89 -0.32
CA ARG A 77 -13.41 2.13 -0.77
C ARG A 77 -13.03 3.60 -0.75
N GLU A 78 -13.91 4.48 -1.20
CA GLU A 78 -13.64 5.92 -1.24
C GLU A 78 -13.48 6.52 0.16
N THR A 79 -14.25 6.01 1.12
CA THR A 79 -14.09 6.34 2.55
C THR A 79 -12.70 5.94 3.05
N LEU A 80 -12.30 4.68 2.85
CA LEU A 80 -10.98 4.17 3.26
C LEU A 80 -9.83 4.93 2.58
N HIS A 81 -9.96 5.24 1.29
CA HIS A 81 -8.96 6.06 0.58
C HIS A 81 -8.86 7.46 1.21
N GLY A 82 -10.00 8.05 1.58
CA GLY A 82 -10.07 9.36 2.20
C GLY A 82 -9.39 9.39 3.57
N GLU A 83 -9.65 8.38 4.40
CA GLU A 83 -9.06 8.20 5.73
C GLU A 83 -7.55 7.97 5.64
N LEU A 84 -7.12 7.05 4.77
CA LEU A 84 -5.70 6.77 4.55
C LEU A 84 -4.96 8.04 4.09
N ALA A 85 -5.54 8.78 3.14
CA ALA A 85 -4.94 10.04 2.69
C ALA A 85 -4.84 11.07 3.82
N HIS A 86 -5.84 11.18 4.71
CA HIS A 86 -5.74 12.05 5.88
C HIS A 86 -4.63 11.61 6.84
N ARG A 87 -4.52 10.30 7.13
CA ARG A 87 -3.43 9.79 7.97
C ARG A 87 -2.06 10.12 7.38
N ILE A 88 -1.91 9.99 6.07
CA ILE A 88 -0.67 10.32 5.37
C ILE A 88 -0.34 11.80 5.48
N LEU A 89 -1.32 12.66 5.22
CA LEU A 89 -1.12 14.11 5.27
C LEU A 89 -0.91 14.65 6.69
N ALA A 90 -1.42 13.93 7.71
CA ALA A 90 -1.12 14.23 9.11
C ALA A 90 0.36 13.99 9.47
N MET A 91 1.06 13.11 8.75
CA MET A 91 2.48 12.84 8.96
C MET A 91 3.40 13.79 8.19
N GLY A 92 2.91 14.39 7.10
CA GLY A 92 3.75 15.23 6.25
C GLY A 92 3.01 15.79 5.05
N ARG A 93 3.45 16.99 4.63
CA ARG A 93 2.87 17.69 3.47
C ARG A 93 3.50 17.26 2.14
N VAL A 94 4.71 16.71 2.17
CA VAL A 94 5.40 16.20 0.98
C VAL A 94 5.34 14.68 1.02
N VAL A 95 4.68 14.08 0.02
CA VAL A 95 4.58 12.62 -0.12
C VAL A 95 5.39 12.16 -1.31
N LYS A 96 6.36 11.26 -1.10
CA LYS A 96 7.13 10.64 -2.18
C LYS A 96 6.56 9.25 -2.50
N THR A 97 6.34 8.94 -3.78
CA THR A 97 5.84 7.63 -4.23
C THR A 97 6.48 7.20 -5.54
N GLU A 98 6.51 5.89 -5.77
CA GLU A 98 6.91 5.31 -7.05
C GLU A 98 5.90 5.67 -8.15
N LYS A 99 6.40 6.04 -9.33
CA LYS A 99 5.59 6.19 -10.54
C LYS A 99 5.25 4.81 -11.10
N LEU A 100 4.00 4.39 -10.91
CA LEU A 100 3.50 3.07 -11.31
C LEU A 100 2.64 3.15 -12.57
N SER A 101 2.70 2.08 -13.39
CA SER A 101 1.77 1.90 -14.50
C SER A 101 0.52 1.16 -14.04
N TYR A 102 -0.57 1.90 -13.78
CA TYR A 102 -1.85 1.31 -13.37
C TYR A 102 -2.44 0.39 -14.44
N ARG A 103 -2.16 0.65 -15.73
CA ARG A 103 -2.54 -0.25 -16.84
C ARG A 103 -1.83 -1.60 -16.73
N ALA A 104 -0.53 -1.61 -16.42
CA ALA A 104 0.22 -2.84 -16.20
C ALA A 104 -0.28 -3.58 -14.95
N PHE A 105 -0.56 -2.85 -13.86
CA PHE A 105 -1.14 -3.40 -12.64
C PHE A 105 -2.51 -4.04 -12.91
N GLN A 106 -3.37 -3.41 -13.70
CA GLN A 106 -4.67 -3.97 -14.04
C GLN A 106 -4.54 -5.26 -14.86
N ARG A 107 -3.56 -5.36 -15.76
CA ARG A 107 -3.31 -6.61 -16.51
C ARG A 107 -2.83 -7.74 -15.61
N GLN A 108 -1.93 -7.45 -14.67
CA GLN A 108 -1.33 -8.46 -13.80
C GLN A 108 -2.19 -8.82 -12.58
N TYR A 109 -2.93 -7.85 -12.04
CA TYR A 109 -3.65 -7.93 -10.77
C TYR A 109 -5.10 -7.46 -10.88
N GLY A 110 -5.75 -7.64 -12.04
CA GLY A 110 -7.04 -7.04 -12.36
C GLY A 110 -8.16 -7.28 -11.35
N ARG A 111 -8.16 -8.43 -10.66
CA ARG A 111 -9.12 -8.70 -9.58
C ARG A 111 -8.91 -7.78 -8.38
N SER A 112 -7.70 -7.73 -7.83
CA SER A 112 -7.35 -6.90 -6.68
C SER A 112 -7.40 -5.40 -7.05
N VAL A 113 -6.84 -5.01 -8.19
CA VAL A 113 -6.88 -3.63 -8.69
C VAL A 113 -8.31 -3.15 -8.94
N GLY A 114 -9.19 -4.02 -9.44
CA GLY A 114 -10.60 -3.70 -9.64
C GLY A 114 -11.41 -3.57 -8.35
N VAL A 115 -10.91 -4.07 -7.22
CA VAL A 115 -11.52 -3.90 -5.89
C VAL A 115 -10.89 -2.71 -5.17
N CYS A 116 -9.56 -2.67 -5.04
CA CYS A 116 -8.84 -1.68 -4.25
C CYS A 116 -8.56 -0.36 -4.98
N ALA A 117 -8.61 -0.33 -6.32
CA ALA A 117 -8.43 0.85 -7.17
C ALA A 117 -7.27 1.81 -6.75
N PRO A 118 -6.00 1.34 -6.70
CA PRO A 118 -4.86 2.13 -6.24
C PRO A 118 -4.64 3.44 -7.04
N GLY A 119 -4.98 3.44 -8.34
CA GLY A 119 -4.93 4.66 -9.14
C GLY A 119 -5.89 5.75 -8.63
N LYS A 120 -7.11 5.37 -8.22
CA LYS A 120 -8.07 6.31 -7.61
C LYS A 120 -7.54 6.84 -6.28
N PHE A 121 -6.88 6.00 -5.49
CA PHE A 121 -6.25 6.44 -4.24
C PHE A 121 -5.19 7.51 -4.47
N VAL A 122 -4.25 7.29 -5.40
CA VAL A 122 -3.21 8.29 -5.70
C VAL A 122 -3.79 9.60 -6.22
N SER A 123 -4.85 9.55 -7.04
CA SER A 123 -5.58 10.76 -7.44
C SER A 123 -6.21 11.50 -6.26
N ILE A 124 -6.83 10.78 -5.31
CA ILE A 124 -7.39 11.38 -4.09
C ILE A 124 -6.28 11.99 -3.23
N LEU A 125 -5.18 11.27 -3.04
CA LEU A 125 -4.04 11.72 -2.26
C LEU A 125 -3.42 12.99 -2.84
N ARG A 126 -3.20 13.04 -4.16
CA ARG A 126 -2.70 14.23 -4.86
C ARG A 126 -3.60 15.43 -4.64
N ARG A 127 -4.90 15.29 -4.92
CA ARG A 127 -5.88 16.36 -4.73
C ARG A 127 -5.89 16.88 -3.30
N LYS A 128 -5.91 15.98 -2.30
CA LYS A 128 -5.92 16.36 -0.88
C LYS A 128 -4.60 17.00 -0.44
N ALA A 129 -3.46 16.52 -0.95
CA ALA A 129 -2.16 17.10 -0.68
C ALA A 129 -2.12 18.55 -1.19
N GLU A 130 -2.53 18.78 -2.45
CA GLU A 130 -2.60 20.12 -3.06
C GLU A 130 -3.52 21.05 -2.25
N SER A 131 -4.71 20.57 -1.84
CA SER A 131 -5.63 21.35 -0.99
C SER A 131 -5.04 21.71 0.37
N ALA A 132 -4.08 20.93 0.89
CA ALA A 132 -3.40 21.18 2.16
C ALA A 132 -2.08 21.95 2.01
N GLY A 133 -1.79 22.51 0.82
CA GLY A 133 -0.53 23.19 0.51
C GLY A 133 0.68 22.25 0.40
N GLY A 134 0.42 20.95 0.26
CA GLY A 134 1.42 19.90 0.07
C GLY A 134 1.54 19.46 -1.38
N ARG A 135 2.36 18.43 -1.62
CA ARG A 135 2.57 17.86 -2.97
C ARG A 135 2.88 16.38 -2.92
N VAL A 136 2.49 15.66 -3.97
CA VAL A 136 2.86 14.25 -4.19
C VAL A 136 3.92 14.19 -5.30
N ILE A 137 5.12 13.78 -4.94
CA ILE A 137 6.27 13.63 -5.84
C ILE A 137 6.33 12.17 -6.31
N GLU A 138 6.25 11.97 -7.62
CA GLU A 138 6.40 10.65 -8.23
C GLU A 138 7.82 10.51 -8.83
N PHE A 139 8.54 9.45 -8.44
CA PHE A 139 9.87 9.16 -8.98
C PHE A 139 9.90 7.83 -9.76
N SER A 140 10.88 7.70 -10.65
CA SER A 140 11.00 6.54 -11.54
C SER A 140 11.41 5.27 -10.79
N THR A 141 10.64 4.20 -10.95
CA THR A 141 10.97 2.86 -10.43
C THR A 141 12.17 2.23 -11.11
N ARG A 142 12.45 2.61 -12.37
CA ARG A 142 13.54 2.04 -13.17
C ARG A 142 14.90 2.61 -12.82
N GLN A 143 14.94 3.91 -12.48
CA GLN A 143 16.17 4.60 -12.08
C GLN A 143 16.57 4.19 -10.66
N THR A 144 15.63 4.32 -9.71
CA THR A 144 15.91 4.13 -8.29
C THR A 144 16.04 2.66 -7.86
N LYS A 145 15.27 1.74 -8.48
CA LYS A 145 15.27 0.30 -8.18
C LYS A 145 15.22 -0.01 -6.66
N LEU A 146 14.43 0.76 -5.89
CA LEU A 146 14.44 0.77 -4.42
C LEU A 146 14.16 -0.59 -3.76
N SER A 147 13.45 -1.47 -4.45
CA SER A 147 13.19 -2.84 -3.95
C SER A 147 14.34 -3.82 -4.16
N GLN A 148 15.37 -3.40 -4.90
CA GLN A 148 16.50 -4.23 -5.33
C GLN A 148 17.83 -3.73 -4.77
N VAL A 149 18.02 -2.41 -4.72
CA VAL A 149 19.24 -1.75 -4.25
C VAL A 149 19.42 -1.88 -2.73
N CYS A 150 20.67 -1.85 -2.29
CA CYS A 150 21.05 -1.74 -0.88
C CYS A 150 21.88 -0.46 -0.71
N HIS A 151 21.49 0.45 0.21
CA HIS A 151 22.23 1.71 0.40
C HIS A 151 23.64 1.45 0.94
N GLY A 152 23.78 0.67 2.02
CA GLY A 152 25.09 0.45 2.65
C GLY A 152 26.15 -0.30 1.83
N CYS A 153 25.85 -0.85 0.65
CA CYS A 153 26.88 -1.45 -0.22
C CYS A 153 26.68 -1.20 -1.73
N GLY A 154 25.68 -0.41 -2.11
CA GLY A 154 25.33 -0.12 -3.51
C GLY A 154 24.84 -1.31 -4.35
N ARG A 155 24.87 -2.55 -3.85
CA ARG A 155 24.56 -3.75 -4.65
C ARG A 155 23.08 -3.78 -5.04
N VAL A 156 22.83 -4.00 -6.34
CA VAL A 156 21.47 -4.19 -6.88
C VAL A 156 21.23 -5.67 -7.10
N GLN A 157 20.26 -6.24 -6.39
CA GLN A 157 19.86 -7.64 -6.57
C GLN A 157 18.38 -7.74 -6.90
N LYS A 158 18.06 -8.39 -8.04
CA LYS A 158 16.67 -8.75 -8.39
C LYS A 158 16.14 -9.75 -7.38
N LYS A 159 14.91 -9.53 -6.92
CA LYS A 159 14.24 -10.35 -5.89
C LYS A 159 12.88 -10.81 -6.41
N PRO A 160 12.49 -12.09 -6.22
CA PRO A 160 11.14 -12.53 -6.55
C PRO A 160 10.10 -11.83 -5.65
N LEU A 161 8.84 -11.78 -6.09
CA LEU A 161 7.77 -11.13 -5.34
C LEU A 161 7.53 -11.77 -3.97
N SER A 162 7.77 -13.08 -3.83
CA SER A 162 7.68 -13.84 -2.59
C SER A 162 8.75 -13.46 -1.56
N GLN A 163 9.90 -12.92 -1.98
CA GLN A 163 10.95 -12.50 -1.07
C GLN A 163 10.60 -11.16 -0.43
N ARG A 164 10.00 -11.21 0.77
CA ARG A 164 9.52 -10.04 1.53
C ARG A 164 10.56 -9.42 2.46
N VAL A 165 11.70 -10.07 2.63
CA VAL A 165 12.80 -9.56 3.46
C VAL A 165 14.00 -9.25 2.57
N HIS A 166 14.50 -8.03 2.69
CA HIS A 166 15.80 -7.64 2.17
C HIS A 166 16.87 -8.16 3.13
N ARG A 167 17.74 -9.05 2.64
CA ARG A 167 18.94 -9.50 3.37
C ARG A 167 20.13 -9.23 2.47
N CYS A 168 21.09 -8.46 2.97
CA CYS A 168 22.31 -8.14 2.24
C CYS A 168 23.53 -8.64 3.01
N ALA A 169 24.59 -8.97 2.28
CA ALA A 169 25.87 -9.40 2.87
C ALA A 169 26.55 -8.29 3.69
N CYS A 170 26.17 -7.02 3.50
CA CYS A 170 26.66 -5.90 4.30
C CYS A 170 25.98 -5.76 5.68
N GLY A 171 25.12 -6.71 6.07
CA GLY A 171 24.47 -6.74 7.38
C GLY A 171 23.07 -6.14 7.44
N ILE A 172 22.62 -5.44 6.39
CA ILE A 172 21.26 -4.87 6.37
C ILE A 172 20.22 -5.98 6.19
N GLU A 173 19.36 -6.12 7.20
CA GLU A 173 18.18 -6.99 7.19
C GLU A 173 16.91 -6.22 7.59
N MET A 174 15.97 -6.10 6.64
CA MET A 174 14.70 -5.38 6.85
C MET A 174 13.58 -5.87 5.94
N GLN A 175 12.31 -5.69 6.34
CA GLN A 175 11.17 -5.92 5.44
C GLN A 175 11.33 -5.05 4.18
N ARG A 176 11.13 -5.66 3.00
CA ARG A 176 11.46 -5.07 1.69
C ARG A 176 10.70 -3.78 1.41
N ASP A 177 9.41 -3.73 1.72
CA ASP A 177 8.55 -2.59 1.41
C ASP A 177 8.81 -1.41 2.37
N LEU A 178 9.06 -1.69 3.66
CA LEU A 178 9.54 -0.75 4.66
C LEU A 178 10.89 -0.16 4.27
N TYR A 179 11.83 -1.03 3.87
CA TYR A 179 13.14 -0.61 3.41
C TYR A 179 13.05 0.25 2.15
N SER A 180 12.24 -0.13 1.16
CA SER A 180 12.01 0.69 -0.03
C SER A 180 11.37 2.04 0.29
N ALA A 181 10.46 2.10 1.26
CA ALA A 181 9.86 3.36 1.71
C ALA A 181 10.88 4.27 2.41
N PHE A 182 11.76 3.70 3.24
CA PHE A 182 12.88 4.44 3.82
C PHE A 182 13.79 5.03 2.74
N LEU A 183 14.21 4.23 1.76
CA LEU A 183 15.06 4.71 0.67
C LEU A 183 14.35 5.77 -0.19
N ALA A 184 13.04 5.65 -0.38
CA ALA A 184 12.24 6.64 -1.11
C ALA A 184 12.25 8.02 -0.45
N ARG A 185 12.44 8.12 0.88
CA ARG A 185 12.63 9.41 1.56
C ARG A 185 13.92 10.10 1.10
N CYS A 186 14.95 9.31 0.82
CA CYS A 186 16.29 9.74 0.42
C CYS A 186 16.44 9.94 -1.10
N VAL A 187 15.34 9.86 -1.85
CA VAL A 187 15.34 10.20 -3.29
C VAL A 187 15.29 11.71 -3.45
N GLY A 188 16.24 12.29 -4.18
CA GLY A 188 16.33 13.71 -4.48
C GLY A 188 15.25 14.20 -5.45
N GLU A 189 15.21 15.51 -5.69
CA GLU A 189 14.34 16.09 -6.72
C GLU A 189 14.80 15.71 -8.14
N ASP A 190 16.07 15.34 -8.30
CA ASP A 190 16.67 14.74 -9.50
C ASP A 190 16.15 13.32 -9.81
N GLY A 191 15.40 12.72 -8.88
CA GLY A 191 14.86 11.36 -9.01
C GLY A 191 15.90 10.26 -8.76
N LEU A 192 17.06 10.59 -8.20
CA LEU A 192 18.12 9.65 -7.85
C LEU A 192 18.12 9.36 -6.34
N LEU A 193 18.62 8.18 -5.97
CA LEU A 193 18.79 7.80 -4.57
C LEU A 193 20.12 8.36 -4.04
N HIS A 194 20.07 9.21 -3.03
CA HIS A 194 21.24 9.69 -2.30
C HIS A 194 21.58 8.69 -1.18
N ALA A 195 22.60 7.85 -1.43
CA ALA A 195 23.00 6.78 -0.52
C ALA A 195 23.61 7.32 0.78
N ASP A 196 24.34 8.42 0.70
CA ASP A 196 24.92 9.19 1.80
C ASP A 196 23.87 9.67 2.81
N LEU A 197 22.75 10.22 2.31
CA LEU A 197 21.62 10.61 3.15
C LEU A 197 20.98 9.38 3.83
N ALA A 198 20.90 8.26 3.10
CA ALA A 198 20.36 7.02 3.64
C ALA A 198 21.27 6.44 4.73
N ASP A 199 22.59 6.41 4.53
CA ASP A 199 23.55 5.90 5.52
C ASP A 199 23.49 6.71 6.82
N THR A 200 23.44 8.04 6.70
CA THR A 200 23.33 8.95 7.86
C THR A 200 22.02 8.76 8.63
N ALA A 201 20.91 8.55 7.92
CA ALA A 201 19.59 8.39 8.52
C ALA A 201 19.31 6.96 9.03
N TRP A 202 20.12 5.97 8.64
CA TRP A 202 19.83 4.56 8.86
C TRP A 202 19.73 4.19 10.33
N SER A 203 20.71 4.56 11.17
CA SER A 203 20.72 4.19 12.59
C SER A 203 19.48 4.65 13.37
N GLY A 204 18.92 5.80 12.99
CA GLY A 204 17.66 6.32 13.55
C GLY A 204 16.44 5.58 12.98
N ALA A 205 16.39 5.43 11.66
CA ALA A 205 15.27 4.82 10.97
C ALA A 205 15.14 3.31 11.26
N GLU A 206 16.25 2.58 11.35
CA GLU A 206 16.29 1.14 11.52
C GLU A 206 15.46 0.68 12.71
N ARG A 207 15.60 1.34 13.86
CA ARG A 207 14.84 1.01 15.08
C ARG A 207 13.33 1.15 14.87
N LEU A 208 12.91 2.23 14.20
CA LEU A 208 11.50 2.49 13.89
C LEU A 208 10.95 1.49 12.87
N LEU A 209 11.73 1.16 11.84
CA LEU A 209 11.38 0.16 10.84
C LEU A 209 11.25 -1.23 11.47
N ARG A 210 12.14 -1.60 12.41
CA ARG A 210 12.08 -2.87 13.14
C ARG A 210 10.83 -2.94 14.02
N ALA A 211 10.52 -1.87 14.77
CA ALA A 211 9.31 -1.79 15.57
C ALA A 211 8.05 -1.96 14.71
N ALA A 212 7.93 -1.18 13.63
CA ALA A 212 6.80 -1.28 12.71
C ALA A 212 6.67 -2.67 12.05
N TRP A 213 7.80 -3.32 11.77
CA TRP A 213 7.81 -4.67 11.22
C TRP A 213 7.33 -5.70 12.26
N SER A 214 7.80 -5.60 13.51
CA SER A 214 7.35 -6.46 14.62
C SER A 214 5.85 -6.28 14.86
N GLU A 215 5.36 -5.06 15.02
CA GLU A 215 3.93 -4.76 15.21
C GLU A 215 3.05 -5.32 14.10
N ALA A 216 3.49 -5.21 12.85
CA ALA A 216 2.73 -5.72 11.70
C ALA A 216 2.73 -7.25 11.61
N THR A 217 3.72 -7.92 12.21
CA THR A 217 3.89 -9.37 12.11
C THR A 217 3.45 -10.15 13.35
N GLU A 218 3.36 -9.48 14.50
CA GLU A 218 2.91 -10.01 15.79
C GLU A 218 1.80 -9.10 16.36
N PRO A 219 0.62 -9.04 15.71
CA PRO A 219 -0.45 -8.18 16.18
C PRO A 219 -0.97 -8.66 17.53
N ALA A 220 -1.04 -7.75 18.51
CA ALA A 220 -1.48 -8.03 19.88
C ALA A 220 -2.84 -8.75 20.01
N ASN A 221 -3.71 -8.62 19.00
CA ASN A 221 -5.08 -9.14 19.01
C ASN A 221 -5.30 -10.40 18.14
N GLY A 222 -4.27 -11.21 17.89
CA GLY A 222 -4.41 -12.48 17.16
C GLY A 222 -4.91 -12.34 15.71
N ARG A 223 -4.81 -11.15 15.12
CA ARG A 223 -5.14 -10.90 13.72
C ARG A 223 -4.26 -11.75 12.82
N ARG A 224 -4.83 -12.30 11.73
CA ARG A 224 -4.07 -13.10 10.77
C ARG A 224 -2.96 -12.27 10.14
N LYS A 225 -1.73 -12.75 10.27
CA LYS A 225 -0.54 -12.18 9.64
C LYS A 225 -0.61 -12.32 8.10
N PRO A 226 -0.58 -11.22 7.34
CA PRO A 226 -0.51 -11.28 5.89
C PRO A 226 0.82 -11.89 5.45
N SER A 227 0.78 -12.88 4.54
CA SER A 227 1.99 -13.46 3.94
C SER A 227 2.85 -12.42 3.21
N SER A 228 2.25 -11.30 2.81
CA SER A 228 2.92 -10.14 2.21
C SER A 228 3.89 -9.43 3.14
N PHE A 229 3.80 -9.59 4.47
CA PHE A 229 4.66 -8.89 5.43
C PHE A 229 5.94 -9.65 5.78
N GLY A 230 6.05 -10.92 5.38
CA GLY A 230 7.21 -11.77 5.69
C GLY A 230 7.32 -12.15 7.16
N ALA A 231 8.27 -13.02 7.49
CA ALA A 231 8.59 -13.35 8.88
C ALA A 231 9.58 -12.33 9.43
N ALA A 232 9.27 -11.72 10.59
CA ALA A 232 10.26 -10.94 11.32
C ALA A 232 11.41 -11.85 11.76
N PRO A 233 12.65 -11.33 11.86
CA PRO A 233 13.76 -12.07 12.42
C PRO A 233 13.42 -12.42 13.87
N ARG A 234 13.50 -13.71 14.21
CA ARG A 234 13.45 -14.15 15.61
C ARG A 234 14.63 -13.50 16.33
N SER A 235 14.40 -12.85 17.47
CA SER A 235 15.50 -12.42 18.33
C SER A 235 16.33 -13.65 18.67
N ARG A 236 17.62 -13.62 18.35
CA ARG A 236 18.59 -14.55 18.94
C ARG A 236 19.00 -13.96 20.28
N SER A 237 18.17 -14.16 21.30
CA SER A 237 18.57 -14.23 22.71
C SER A 237 17.33 -14.32 23.59
N GLY A 238 17.35 -15.32 24.45
CA GLY A 238 16.35 -15.60 25.47
C GLY A 238 16.85 -16.75 26.34
N SER A 239 18.12 -16.73 26.72
CA SER A 239 18.55 -17.44 27.93
C SER A 239 18.05 -16.60 29.11
N PRO A 240 17.40 -17.19 30.13
CA PRO A 240 16.93 -16.42 31.27
C PRO A 240 18.16 -16.05 32.10
N ALA A 241 18.47 -14.75 32.16
CA ALA A 241 19.40 -14.22 33.14
C ALA A 241 18.56 -13.64 34.28
N GLU A 242 18.79 -14.21 35.46
CA GLU A 242 18.28 -13.84 36.78
C GLU A 242 18.15 -12.33 37.00
N GLU A 243 17.01 -11.91 37.54
CA GLU A 243 16.72 -10.55 38.00
C GLU A 243 17.62 -10.19 39.19
N GLY A 244 18.65 -9.39 38.92
CA GLY A 244 19.41 -8.65 39.94
C GLY A 244 18.96 -7.20 39.98
N THR A 245 18.02 -6.87 40.87
CA THR A 245 17.64 -5.50 41.23
C THR A 245 18.84 -4.71 41.77
N ALA A 246 19.21 -3.62 41.11
CA ALA A 246 20.00 -2.55 41.72
C ALA A 246 19.39 -1.19 41.36
N LYS A 247 18.87 -0.52 42.38
CA LYS A 247 18.38 0.87 42.37
C LYS A 247 19.56 1.82 42.18
N ALA A 248 19.37 2.89 41.40
CA ALA A 248 20.12 4.13 41.55
C ALA A 248 19.22 5.32 41.16
N GLU A 249 19.02 6.22 42.13
CA GLU A 249 18.26 7.46 42.01
C GLU A 249 19.09 8.60 41.41
N ALA A 250 18.37 9.45 40.67
CA ALA A 250 18.48 10.91 40.46
C ALA A 250 19.82 11.58 40.09
N LEU A 251 19.74 12.49 39.11
CA LEU A 251 20.01 13.91 39.32
C LEU A 251 19.43 14.76 38.18
N ASP A 252 18.57 15.71 38.58
CA ASP A 252 18.05 16.82 37.79
C ASP A 252 19.18 17.76 37.34
N VAL A 253 19.21 18.11 36.05
CA VAL A 253 19.91 19.31 35.58
C VAL A 253 19.05 19.98 34.49
N VAL A 254 18.50 21.15 34.85
CA VAL A 254 17.87 22.10 33.93
C VAL A 254 18.96 22.90 33.22
N ALA A 255 18.88 23.01 31.90
CA ALA A 255 19.64 24.02 31.14
C ALA A 255 18.80 24.60 29.99
N HIS A 256 18.92 25.91 29.84
CA HIS A 256 18.09 26.82 29.05
C HIS A 256 18.10 26.61 27.53
N ALA A 257 17.00 27.06 26.93
CA ALA A 257 16.77 27.17 25.50
C ALA A 257 17.74 28.13 24.79
N GLN A 258 18.19 27.72 23.60
CA GLN A 258 18.57 28.63 22.52
C GLN A 258 17.89 28.18 21.22
N ALA A 259 17.16 29.13 20.62
CA ALA A 259 16.46 28.99 19.36
C ALA A 259 17.44 29.18 18.20
N CYS A 260 17.50 28.21 17.28
CA CYS A 260 17.89 28.43 15.89
C CYS A 260 16.98 27.56 15.01
N GLY A 261 16.24 28.23 14.13
CA GLY A 261 15.29 27.60 13.23
C GLY A 261 15.96 26.87 12.08
N GLU A 262 15.35 25.77 11.68
CA GLU A 262 15.41 25.23 10.32
C GLU A 262 14.16 24.35 10.13
N SER A 263 13.27 24.76 9.24
CA SER A 263 12.03 24.05 8.93
C SER A 263 12.35 22.74 8.21
N ARG A 264 12.55 21.67 8.98
CA ARG A 264 12.61 20.30 8.47
C ARG A 264 11.20 19.88 8.07
N GLY A 265 10.87 20.08 6.79
CA GLY A 265 9.63 19.58 6.19
C GLY A 265 9.55 18.06 6.34
N GLU A 266 8.72 17.60 7.27
CA GLU A 266 8.51 16.18 7.55
C GLU A 266 7.92 15.52 6.31
N THR A 267 8.71 14.63 5.69
CA THR A 267 8.36 13.93 4.45
C THR A 267 7.72 12.60 4.80
N ALA A 268 6.46 12.42 4.42
CA ALA A 268 5.75 11.16 4.55
C ALA A 268 6.04 10.29 3.31
N VAL A 269 6.29 8.99 3.50
CA VAL A 269 6.52 8.07 2.39
C VAL A 269 5.60 6.87 2.52
N VAL A 270 4.88 6.55 1.44
CA VAL A 270 3.82 5.53 1.47
C VAL A 270 4.08 4.49 0.39
N PRO A 271 4.55 3.28 0.74
CA PRO A 271 4.70 2.21 -0.22
C PRO A 271 3.31 1.61 -0.52
N LEU A 272 2.71 1.98 -1.66
CA LEU A 272 1.47 1.35 -2.11
C LEU A 272 1.76 0.01 -2.78
N ARG A 273 1.56 -1.09 -2.05
CA ARG A 273 1.54 -2.45 -2.63
C ARG A 273 0.27 -3.17 -2.24
N THR A 274 -0.43 -3.68 -3.24
CA THR A 274 -1.62 -4.51 -3.04
C THR A 274 -1.19 -5.90 -2.57
N PRO A 275 -1.74 -6.42 -1.45
CA PRO A 275 -1.53 -7.80 -1.06
C PRO A 275 -2.18 -8.73 -2.10
N ARG A 276 -1.52 -9.87 -2.37
CA ARG A 276 -2.17 -10.97 -3.09
C ARG A 276 -3.13 -11.64 -2.12
N LEU A 277 -4.42 -11.62 -2.46
CA LEU A 277 -5.42 -12.54 -1.92
C LEU A 277 -5.23 -13.92 -2.57
#